data_AF-A0A974WMJ9-F1
#
_entry.id   AF-A0A974WMJ9-F1
#
_cell.length_a   1.000
_cell.length_b   1.000
_cell.length_c   1.000
_cell.angle_alpha   90.00
_cell.angle_beta   90.00
_cell.angle_gamma   90.00
#
_symmetry.space_group_name_H-M   'P 1'
#
loop_
_entity.id
_entity.type
_entity.pdbx_description
1 polymer ?
#
loop_
_entity_poly.entity_id
_entity_poly.type
_entity_poly.pdbx_seq_one_letter_code
_entity_poly.pdbx_strand_id
1 'polypeptide(L)'
;MKTVRKLLIPIALVTTMPAIFASCSLNKFRKSTNIFSKNYVDTHKVKIKTPNKKHNLIYITVESLESTVLDEKDGGKLKNGSNIMPELTKLAKENVTFAQGDNLAGPYVFDWSDDTIRGFVSQSSGIPLKDPWKVEEKGKIFFPKVKTTSDILFENGYNNYFIAGHDVDYANHSGYLKSHHYHWYDFKGGSIDDDDLDIHYSTGAGKYYLDNKQLDDSHWGKEEQIDGTWEIPKEYLGRWGYKDPLLFKNAQRILNNLSKESKPFNLQILTVDTHRPHGDSITGKSLNGIDLAKKFPHHTKNMGDKNSVESIKDIDETIDMEESFRYISFLINEFIDWCKQQDWYENTTIVISGDHLSMDEGTKQYYYGTYNKEGYFTKFNKNGKKQENRKVYSTIINPSKELKYDPKRLKNRKFSTLDLFPTTIAALGFEIEGNKLGLGTNLFSGEKSLPEKYGYKYINEEFNKRSHFYNNLCFGQDD
;
A
#
# COMPACT_ATOMS: atom_id res chain seq x y z
N MET A 1 9.07 57.70 -44.15
CA MET A 1 8.08 57.24 -45.16
C MET A 1 8.00 55.72 -45.14
N LYS A 2 6.75 55.20 -45.14
CA LYS A 2 6.32 53.80 -45.42
C LYS A 2 6.25 52.78 -44.26
N THR A 3 5.16 52.89 -43.50
CA THR A 3 4.06 51.92 -43.35
C THR A 3 4.37 50.41 -43.32
N VAL A 4 4.15 49.78 -42.16
CA VAL A 4 3.91 48.32 -42.05
C VAL A 4 2.43 48.10 -41.79
N ARG A 5 1.78 47.35 -42.70
CA ARG A 5 0.35 46.97 -42.67
C ARG A 5 0.10 45.95 -41.55
N LYS A 6 -0.84 46.24 -40.64
CA LYS A 6 -1.52 45.22 -39.82
C LYS A 6 -2.59 44.55 -40.68
N LEU A 7 -2.48 43.24 -40.87
CA LEU A 7 -3.54 42.41 -41.46
C LEU A 7 -4.49 41.97 -40.32
N LEU A 8 -5.72 42.48 -40.32
CA LEU A 8 -6.83 41.96 -39.54
C LEU A 8 -7.47 40.81 -40.33
N ILE A 9 -7.56 39.62 -39.73
CA ILE A 9 -8.40 38.53 -40.23
C ILE A 9 -9.59 38.39 -39.26
N PRO A 10 -10.85 38.37 -39.75
CA PRO A 10 -12.04 38.51 -38.93
C PRO A 10 -12.42 37.20 -38.22
N ILE A 11 -12.85 37.35 -36.98
CA ILE A 11 -13.49 36.32 -36.15
C ILE A 11 -14.91 36.09 -36.68
N ALA A 12 -15.16 34.97 -37.36
CA ALA A 12 -16.48 34.34 -37.46
C ALA A 12 -16.37 32.94 -38.09
N LEU A 13 -17.22 32.02 -37.62
CA LEU A 13 -17.42 30.61 -38.04
C LEU A 13 -16.52 29.54 -37.41
N VAL A 14 -16.72 29.30 -36.10
CA VAL A 14 -16.71 27.93 -35.54
C VAL A 14 -17.78 27.85 -34.42
N THR A 15 -19.06 27.73 -34.77
CA THR A 15 -20.18 27.64 -33.79
C THR A 15 -21.07 26.42 -33.96
N THR A 16 -20.57 25.27 -34.43
CA THR A 16 -21.43 24.05 -34.54
C THR A 16 -20.79 22.71 -34.16
N MET A 17 -19.67 22.67 -33.43
CA MET A 17 -19.12 21.42 -32.88
C MET A 17 -18.89 21.30 -31.34
N PRO A 18 -19.40 22.17 -30.43
CA PRO A 18 -19.33 21.88 -28.99
C PRO A 18 -20.51 21.08 -28.41
N ALA A 19 -21.64 20.95 -29.11
CA ALA A 19 -22.89 20.49 -28.48
C ALA A 19 -23.01 18.96 -28.28
N ILE A 20 -22.34 18.15 -29.12
CA ILE A 20 -22.45 16.68 -29.02
C ILE A 20 -21.43 16.12 -28.02
N PHE A 21 -20.26 16.75 -27.85
CA PHE A 21 -19.19 16.25 -26.98
C PHE A 21 -19.39 16.60 -25.49
N ALA A 22 -20.10 17.67 -25.16
CA ALA A 22 -20.51 17.94 -23.78
C ALA A 22 -21.49 16.88 -23.24
N SER A 23 -22.30 16.26 -24.10
CA SER A 23 -23.37 15.34 -23.66
C SER A 23 -22.84 13.99 -23.13
N CYS A 24 -21.67 13.53 -23.59
CA CYS A 24 -21.14 12.21 -23.23
C CYS A 24 -20.26 12.24 -21.97
N SER A 25 -19.54 13.35 -21.73
CA SER A 25 -18.73 13.57 -20.52
C SER A 25 -19.57 14.03 -19.33
N LEU A 26 -20.54 14.95 -19.52
CA LEU A 26 -21.43 15.41 -18.44
C LEU A 26 -22.44 14.34 -17.96
N ASN A 27 -22.75 13.32 -18.77
CA ASN A 27 -23.71 12.28 -18.38
C ASN A 27 -23.15 11.26 -17.38
N LYS A 28 -21.82 11.09 -17.25
CA LYS A 28 -21.23 10.24 -16.20
C LYS A 28 -21.29 10.92 -14.82
N PHE A 29 -21.12 12.24 -14.76
CA PHE A 29 -21.21 13.02 -13.52
C PHE A 29 -22.63 13.24 -12.99
N ARG A 30 -23.67 12.92 -13.77
CA ARG A 30 -25.08 13.03 -13.36
C ARG A 30 -25.66 11.79 -12.68
N LYS A 31 -24.98 10.64 -12.75
CA LYS A 31 -25.52 9.39 -12.19
C LYS A 31 -25.13 9.28 -10.71
N SER A 32 -26.14 9.08 -9.87
CA SER A 32 -25.95 8.74 -8.46
C SER A 32 -25.88 7.21 -8.28
N THR A 33 -25.31 6.78 -7.17
CA THR A 33 -25.29 5.37 -6.75
C THR A 33 -25.79 5.22 -5.31
N ASN A 34 -26.43 4.09 -5.05
CA ASN A 34 -26.78 3.63 -3.71
C ASN A 34 -25.91 2.45 -3.25
N ILE A 35 -24.87 2.06 -3.98
CA ILE A 35 -24.04 0.90 -3.61
C ILE A 35 -23.45 1.04 -2.21
N PHE A 36 -23.05 2.27 -1.85
CA PHE A 36 -22.53 2.61 -0.52
C PHE A 36 -23.61 2.48 0.55
N SER A 37 -24.70 3.24 0.47
CA SER A 37 -25.76 3.22 1.49
C SER A 37 -26.45 1.85 1.62
N LYS A 38 -26.45 1.05 0.56
CA LYS A 38 -27.04 -0.31 0.57
C LYS A 38 -26.16 -1.36 1.24
N ASN A 39 -24.83 -1.23 1.15
CA ASN A 39 -23.91 -2.30 1.58
C ASN A 39 -22.98 -1.90 2.72
N TYR A 40 -22.85 -0.61 3.02
CA TYR A 40 -22.00 -0.13 4.10
C TYR A 40 -22.55 -0.57 5.45
N VAL A 41 -21.69 -1.19 6.26
CA VAL A 41 -21.94 -1.52 7.65
C VAL A 41 -21.14 -0.57 8.52
N ASP A 42 -21.86 0.22 9.32
CA ASP A 42 -21.27 1.20 10.25
C ASP A 42 -20.53 0.48 11.37
N THR A 43 -19.20 0.49 11.29
CA THR A 43 -18.28 -0.17 12.22
C THR A 43 -18.47 0.29 13.67
N HIS A 44 -18.97 1.51 13.93
CA HIS A 44 -19.26 1.96 15.31
C HIS A 44 -20.46 1.22 15.94
N LYS A 45 -21.34 0.64 15.12
CA LYS A 45 -22.55 -0.06 15.56
C LYS A 45 -22.38 -1.58 15.60
N VAL A 46 -21.31 -2.11 15.03
CA VAL A 46 -21.04 -3.55 15.03
C VAL A 46 -20.50 -3.98 16.38
N LYS A 47 -21.10 -5.02 16.96
CA LYS A 47 -20.52 -5.67 18.15
C LYS A 47 -19.29 -6.46 17.73
N ILE A 48 -18.14 -6.06 18.27
CA ILE A 48 -16.86 -6.75 18.09
C ILE A 48 -16.45 -7.31 19.44
N LYS A 49 -16.33 -8.63 19.54
CA LYS A 49 -15.91 -9.30 20.77
C LYS A 49 -14.40 -9.57 20.71
N THR A 50 -13.70 -9.07 21.72
CA THR A 50 -12.26 -9.24 21.92
C THR A 50 -11.90 -10.71 22.17
N PRO A 51 -10.80 -11.23 21.59
CA PRO A 51 -10.30 -12.57 21.92
C PRO A 51 -9.80 -12.65 23.37
N ASN A 52 -9.73 -13.86 23.91
CA ASN A 52 -9.17 -14.07 25.26
C ASN A 52 -7.66 -13.80 25.28
N LYS A 53 -6.95 -14.21 24.23
CA LYS A 53 -5.54 -13.92 23.99
C LYS A 53 -5.38 -13.01 22.77
N LYS A 54 -4.96 -11.77 23.02
CA LYS A 54 -4.65 -10.78 21.98
C LYS A 54 -3.33 -11.13 21.28
N HIS A 55 -3.39 -11.31 19.97
CA HIS A 55 -2.21 -11.36 19.12
C HIS A 55 -1.69 -9.95 18.84
N ASN A 56 -0.37 -9.78 18.72
CA ASN A 56 0.18 -8.58 18.09
C ASN A 56 -0.13 -8.60 16.59
N LEU A 57 -0.09 -7.43 15.96
CA LEU A 57 -0.21 -7.28 14.51
C LEU A 57 1.10 -6.71 13.94
N ILE A 58 1.64 -7.36 12.92
CA ILE A 58 2.60 -6.75 11.98
C ILE A 58 1.91 -6.71 10.62
N TYR A 59 1.74 -5.53 10.05
CA TYR A 59 1.15 -5.36 8.72
C TYR A 59 2.19 -4.79 7.77
N ILE A 60 2.63 -5.58 6.80
CA ILE A 60 3.60 -5.18 5.78
C ILE A 60 2.81 -4.82 4.51
N THR A 61 2.64 -3.53 4.29
CA THR A 61 2.10 -2.98 3.06
C THR A 61 3.26 -2.83 2.07
N VAL A 62 3.18 -3.55 0.96
CA VAL A 62 4.24 -3.58 -0.04
C VAL A 62 3.83 -2.74 -1.24
N GLU A 63 4.55 -1.65 -1.47
CA GLU A 63 4.29 -0.70 -2.55
C GLU A 63 4.17 -1.42 -3.91
N SER A 64 3.09 -1.18 -4.64
CA SER A 64 2.86 -1.65 -6.02
C SER A 64 2.92 -3.18 -6.24
N LEU A 65 2.93 -4.01 -5.19
CA LEU A 65 3.22 -5.45 -5.30
C LEU A 65 2.05 -6.29 -5.81
N GLU A 66 2.27 -7.01 -6.92
CA GLU A 66 1.21 -7.76 -7.60
C GLU A 66 1.41 -9.27 -7.67
N SER A 67 0.31 -10.03 -7.65
CA SER A 67 0.35 -11.47 -7.90
C SER A 67 0.51 -11.81 -9.39
N THR A 68 0.41 -10.83 -10.29
CA THR A 68 0.51 -11.06 -11.74
C THR A 68 1.90 -11.47 -12.19
N VAL A 69 2.93 -11.15 -11.41
CA VAL A 69 4.33 -11.51 -11.68
C VAL A 69 4.70 -12.91 -11.16
N LEU A 70 3.70 -13.69 -10.75
CA LEU A 70 3.85 -15.12 -10.44
C LEU A 70 3.67 -15.99 -11.69
N ASP A 71 4.06 -17.26 -11.58
CA ASP A 71 3.78 -18.30 -12.56
C ASP A 71 2.26 -18.50 -12.72
N GLU A 72 1.77 -18.77 -13.93
CA GLU A 72 0.37 -19.11 -14.22
C GLU A 72 -0.17 -20.24 -13.32
N LYS A 73 0.66 -21.26 -13.02
CA LYS A 73 0.27 -22.38 -12.14
C LYS A 73 0.04 -21.92 -10.69
N ASP A 74 0.69 -20.82 -10.31
CA ASP A 74 0.60 -20.22 -8.99
C ASP A 74 -0.44 -19.10 -8.95
N GLY A 75 -1.05 -18.74 -10.08
CA GLY A 75 -2.14 -17.77 -10.20
C GLY A 75 -1.74 -16.42 -10.79
N GLY A 76 -0.48 -16.26 -11.16
CA GLY A 76 0.00 -15.11 -11.90
C GLY A 76 -0.23 -15.20 -13.41
N LYS A 77 0.57 -14.48 -14.17
CA LYS A 77 0.46 -14.35 -15.63
C LYS A 77 1.74 -14.73 -16.37
N LEU A 78 2.80 -15.09 -15.67
CA LEU A 78 4.07 -15.46 -16.27
C LEU A 78 4.07 -16.92 -16.72
N LYS A 79 4.68 -17.17 -17.88
CA LYS A 79 4.70 -18.48 -18.54
C LYS A 79 6.00 -19.23 -18.29
N ASN A 80 6.00 -20.52 -18.67
CA ASN A 80 7.19 -21.36 -18.76
C ASN A 80 7.94 -21.54 -17.43
N GLY A 81 7.23 -21.62 -16.30
CA GLY A 81 7.89 -21.79 -15.01
C GLY A 81 8.44 -20.49 -14.41
N SER A 82 8.22 -19.35 -15.06
CA SER A 82 8.78 -18.06 -14.62
C SER A 82 8.04 -17.54 -13.40
N ASN A 83 8.77 -17.30 -12.31
CA ASN A 83 8.25 -16.70 -11.10
C ASN A 83 9.22 -15.61 -10.63
N ILE A 84 8.73 -14.39 -10.49
CA ILE A 84 9.52 -13.24 -10.07
C ILE A 84 9.64 -13.18 -8.53
N MET A 85 8.71 -13.75 -7.79
CA MET A 85 8.68 -13.67 -6.32
C MET A 85 8.62 -15.07 -5.69
N PRO A 86 9.66 -15.92 -5.86
CA PRO A 86 9.61 -17.31 -5.44
C PRO A 86 9.46 -17.46 -3.91
N GLU A 87 10.09 -16.59 -3.12
CA GLU A 87 10.00 -16.62 -1.65
C GLU A 87 8.59 -16.25 -1.17
N LEU A 88 8.01 -15.15 -1.66
CA LEU A 88 6.63 -14.78 -1.32
C LEU A 88 5.61 -15.80 -1.85
N THR A 89 5.87 -16.44 -2.99
CA THR A 89 5.02 -17.54 -3.48
C THR A 89 5.03 -18.71 -2.52
N LYS A 90 6.21 -19.08 -2.01
CA LYS A 90 6.35 -20.13 -0.99
C LYS A 90 5.59 -19.75 0.27
N LEU A 91 5.81 -18.54 0.80
CA LEU A 91 5.10 -18.05 1.98
C LEU A 91 3.58 -18.11 1.79
N ALA A 92 3.07 -17.68 0.63
CA ALA A 92 1.63 -17.71 0.35
C ALA A 92 1.04 -19.12 0.31
N LYS A 93 1.80 -20.12 -0.15
CA LYS A 93 1.38 -21.53 -0.18
C LYS A 93 1.43 -22.21 1.19
N GLU A 94 2.36 -21.79 2.04
CA GLU A 94 2.55 -22.36 3.38
C GLU A 94 1.64 -21.71 4.44
N ASN A 95 1.01 -20.56 4.11
CA ASN A 95 0.21 -19.76 5.03
C ASN A 95 -1.21 -19.51 4.49
N VAL A 96 -1.98 -18.70 5.23
CA VAL A 96 -3.38 -18.41 4.86
C VAL A 96 -3.41 -17.42 3.70
N THR A 97 -3.85 -17.92 2.54
CA THR A 97 -4.05 -17.11 1.34
C THR A 97 -5.40 -17.42 0.72
N PHE A 98 -6.15 -16.38 0.34
CA PHE A 98 -7.43 -16.52 -0.35
C PHE A 98 -7.24 -16.60 -1.86
N ALA A 99 -7.80 -17.64 -2.47
CA ALA A 99 -7.66 -17.97 -3.89
C ALA A 99 -8.95 -17.71 -4.68
N GLN A 100 -8.81 -17.25 -5.92
CA GLN A 100 -9.89 -17.23 -6.92
C GLN A 100 -9.78 -18.49 -7.77
N GLY A 101 -10.48 -19.54 -7.37
CA GLY A 101 -10.27 -20.89 -7.91
C GLY A 101 -9.29 -21.68 -7.05
N ASP A 102 -8.40 -22.42 -7.70
CA ASP A 102 -7.33 -23.19 -7.06
C ASP A 102 -5.99 -22.44 -6.96
N ASN A 103 -5.84 -21.30 -7.63
CA ASN A 103 -4.56 -20.57 -7.72
C ASN A 103 -4.54 -19.27 -6.91
N LEU A 104 -3.34 -18.82 -6.49
CA LEU A 104 -3.15 -17.60 -5.71
C LEU A 104 -3.49 -16.39 -6.59
N ALA A 105 -4.66 -15.80 -6.38
CA ALA A 105 -5.08 -14.64 -7.15
C ALA A 105 -4.89 -13.34 -6.37
N GLY A 106 -5.14 -13.35 -5.05
CA GLY A 106 -5.07 -12.14 -4.22
C GLY A 106 -6.24 -11.16 -4.44
N PRO A 107 -6.24 -10.02 -3.74
CA PRO A 107 -7.34 -9.05 -3.75
C PRO A 107 -7.40 -8.26 -5.06
N TYR A 108 -8.61 -7.91 -5.48
CA TYR A 108 -8.83 -6.89 -6.49
C TYR A 108 -8.65 -5.48 -5.96
N VAL A 109 -8.10 -4.60 -6.80
CA VAL A 109 -7.99 -3.17 -6.54
C VAL A 109 -9.02 -2.45 -7.40
N PHE A 110 -9.89 -1.67 -6.76
CA PHE A 110 -10.84 -0.78 -7.46
C PHE A 110 -10.16 0.54 -7.83
N ASP A 111 -10.73 1.28 -8.79
CA ASP A 111 -10.11 2.53 -9.29
C ASP A 111 -9.80 3.53 -8.15
N TRP A 112 -10.70 3.61 -7.16
CA TRP A 112 -10.56 4.49 -5.99
C TRP A 112 -9.81 3.83 -4.81
N SER A 113 -9.00 2.82 -5.12
CA SER A 113 -8.08 2.10 -4.23
C SER A 113 -6.71 1.89 -4.87
N ASP A 114 -6.46 2.46 -6.06
CA ASP A 114 -5.28 2.16 -6.91
C ASP A 114 -4.20 3.27 -6.82
N ASP A 115 -3.74 3.56 -5.61
CA ASP A 115 -2.46 4.22 -5.25
C ASP A 115 -2.14 3.93 -3.77
N THR A 116 -0.98 4.35 -3.27
CA THR A 116 -0.50 4.01 -1.92
C THR A 116 -1.48 4.40 -0.82
N ILE A 117 -1.87 5.68 -0.74
CA ILE A 117 -2.77 6.18 0.31
C ILE A 117 -4.18 5.58 0.17
N ARG A 118 -4.73 5.45 -1.05
CA ARG A 118 -6.06 4.85 -1.26
C ARG A 118 -6.04 3.35 -0.97
N GLY A 119 -4.96 2.66 -1.30
CA GLY A 119 -4.72 1.26 -0.97
C GLY A 119 -4.71 1.07 0.54
N PHE A 120 -3.87 1.83 1.24
CA PHE A 120 -3.78 1.86 2.70
C PHE A 120 -5.13 2.10 3.37
N VAL A 121 -5.84 3.14 2.96
CA VAL A 121 -7.19 3.47 3.47
C VAL A 121 -8.19 2.35 3.18
N SER A 122 -8.17 1.78 1.98
CA SER A 122 -9.10 0.71 1.61
C SER A 122 -8.94 -0.54 2.47
N GLN A 123 -7.71 -0.91 2.77
CA GLN A 123 -7.36 -2.11 3.54
C GLN A 123 -7.59 -1.96 5.04
N SER A 124 -7.53 -0.73 5.55
CA SER A 124 -7.70 -0.41 6.98
C SER A 124 -9.12 0.02 7.35
N SER A 125 -9.94 0.48 6.39
CA SER A 125 -11.29 1.00 6.64
C SER A 125 -12.41 0.26 5.91
N GLY A 126 -12.07 -0.55 4.90
CA GLY A 126 -13.06 -1.20 4.04
C GLY A 126 -13.86 -0.21 3.18
N ILE A 127 -13.32 0.97 2.88
CA ILE A 127 -13.94 1.99 2.03
C ILE A 127 -12.91 2.52 1.02
N PRO A 128 -13.26 2.70 -0.27
CA PRO A 128 -12.36 3.37 -1.21
C PRO A 128 -12.21 4.87 -0.90
N LEU A 129 -11.06 5.46 -1.21
CA LEU A 129 -10.83 6.91 -1.08
C LEU A 129 -11.06 7.59 -2.44
N LYS A 130 -12.24 8.18 -2.58
CA LYS A 130 -12.68 8.95 -3.74
C LYS A 130 -12.32 10.40 -3.51
N ASP A 131 -11.37 10.92 -4.30
CA ASP A 131 -10.85 12.29 -4.22
C ASP A 131 -9.86 12.53 -3.05
N PRO A 132 -8.61 12.06 -3.17
CA PRO A 132 -7.59 12.24 -2.12
C PRO A 132 -7.22 13.72 -1.94
N TRP A 133 -7.40 14.57 -2.94
CA TRP A 133 -7.09 16.01 -2.84
C TRP A 133 -7.91 16.72 -1.76
N LYS A 134 -9.11 16.22 -1.43
CA LYS A 134 -9.93 16.75 -0.32
C LYS A 134 -9.36 16.45 1.06
N VAL A 135 -8.54 15.41 1.15
CA VAL A 135 -7.91 14.96 2.38
C VAL A 135 -6.43 15.30 2.40
N GLU A 136 -5.80 15.68 1.28
CA GLU A 136 -4.42 16.19 1.23
C GLU A 136 -4.25 17.61 1.81
N GLU A 137 -5.34 18.34 2.07
CA GLU A 137 -5.25 19.66 2.69
C GLU A 137 -4.78 19.55 4.15
N LYS A 138 -3.60 20.13 4.43
CA LYS A 138 -2.99 20.15 5.77
C LYS A 138 -3.99 20.60 6.84
N GLY A 139 -4.20 19.74 7.84
CA GLY A 139 -5.04 20.00 9.02
C GLY A 139 -6.45 19.43 8.98
N LYS A 140 -6.90 18.83 7.87
CA LYS A 140 -8.19 18.11 7.82
C LYS A 140 -8.07 16.68 8.35
N ILE A 141 -9.05 16.29 9.16
CA ILE A 141 -9.19 14.91 9.67
C ILE A 141 -9.56 14.01 8.49
N PHE A 142 -8.80 12.94 8.29
CA PHE A 142 -9.17 11.89 7.35
C PHE A 142 -10.35 11.12 7.92
N PHE A 143 -11.43 11.02 7.12
CA PHE A 143 -12.58 10.17 7.41
C PHE A 143 -13.09 10.21 8.87
N PRO A 144 -13.51 11.39 9.37
CA PRO A 144 -13.83 11.60 10.79
C PRO A 144 -14.98 10.75 11.34
N LYS A 145 -15.80 10.15 10.47
CA LYS A 145 -16.94 9.28 10.84
C LYS A 145 -16.69 7.80 10.52
N VAL A 146 -15.48 7.43 10.09
CA VAL A 146 -15.12 6.06 9.73
C VAL A 146 -14.21 5.48 10.80
N LYS A 147 -14.56 4.29 11.27
CA LYS A 147 -13.76 3.51 12.19
C LYS A 147 -12.96 2.44 11.45
N THR A 148 -11.67 2.40 11.73
CA THR A 148 -10.64 1.65 11.01
C THR A 148 -10.05 0.53 11.88
N THR A 149 -9.10 -0.23 11.33
CA THR A 149 -8.34 -1.26 12.06
C THR A 149 -7.71 -0.68 13.32
N SER A 150 -6.96 0.42 13.21
CA SER A 150 -6.24 0.99 14.36
C SER A 150 -7.17 1.55 15.42
N ASP A 151 -8.33 2.09 15.04
CA ASP A 151 -9.34 2.55 16.01
C ASP A 151 -9.88 1.37 16.84
N ILE A 152 -10.22 0.25 16.19
CA ILE A 152 -10.66 -0.98 16.87
C ILE A 152 -9.56 -1.48 17.81
N LEU A 153 -8.31 -1.51 17.35
CA LEU A 153 -7.19 -2.00 18.15
C LEU A 153 -6.89 -1.05 19.33
N PHE A 154 -6.92 0.27 19.11
CA PHE A 154 -6.72 1.27 20.15
C PHE A 154 -7.76 1.15 21.28
N GLU A 155 -9.05 1.05 20.93
CA GLU A 155 -10.13 0.81 21.90
C GLU A 155 -9.95 -0.51 22.67
N ASN A 156 -9.22 -1.47 22.10
CA ASN A 156 -8.88 -2.74 22.71
C ASN A 156 -7.49 -2.75 23.37
N GLY A 157 -6.92 -1.58 23.65
CA GLY A 157 -5.69 -1.42 24.43
C GLY A 157 -4.40 -1.74 23.68
N TYR A 158 -4.44 -1.77 22.35
CA TYR A 158 -3.23 -1.84 21.53
C TYR A 158 -2.59 -0.46 21.44
N ASN A 159 -1.27 -0.46 21.30
CA ASN A 159 -0.56 0.68 20.76
C ASN A 159 -0.37 0.47 19.24
N ASN A 160 -0.70 1.48 18.42
CA ASN A 160 -0.52 1.41 16.97
C ASN A 160 0.70 2.24 16.54
N TYR A 161 1.53 1.65 15.68
CA TYR A 161 2.77 2.20 15.19
C TYR A 161 2.81 2.13 13.66
N PHE A 162 3.46 3.11 13.05
CA PHE A 162 3.66 3.17 11.61
C PHE A 162 5.10 3.57 11.28
N ILE A 163 5.70 2.89 10.32
CA ILE A 163 6.98 3.22 9.72
C ILE A 163 6.89 3.11 8.19
N ALA A 164 7.57 4.01 7.48
CA ALA A 164 7.60 3.98 6.02
C ALA A 164 8.95 4.44 5.49
N GLY A 165 9.36 3.88 4.34
CA GLY A 165 10.59 4.27 3.64
C GLY A 165 10.62 5.72 3.14
N HIS A 166 9.49 6.43 3.14
CA HIS A 166 9.33 7.78 2.59
C HIS A 166 8.91 8.80 3.67
N ASP A 167 8.93 10.09 3.31
CA ASP A 167 8.38 11.17 4.14
C ASP A 167 6.87 10.95 4.39
N VAL A 168 6.51 10.70 5.64
CA VAL A 168 5.14 10.39 6.06
C VAL A 168 4.16 11.55 5.85
N ASP A 169 4.63 12.78 5.63
CA ASP A 169 3.74 13.89 5.23
C ASP A 169 3.30 13.80 3.75
N TYR A 170 4.00 13.04 2.91
CA TYR A 170 3.65 12.85 1.51
C TYR A 170 2.26 12.23 1.36
N ALA A 171 1.46 12.76 0.43
CA ALA A 171 0.05 12.41 0.24
C ALA A 171 -0.82 12.50 1.53
N ASN A 172 -0.36 13.27 2.52
CA ASN A 172 -0.97 13.45 3.83
C ASN A 172 -1.22 12.13 4.60
N HIS A 173 -0.30 11.15 4.50
CA HIS A 173 -0.35 9.95 5.36
C HIS A 173 -0.36 10.35 6.84
N SER A 174 0.44 11.33 7.26
CA SER A 174 0.46 11.85 8.63
C SER A 174 -0.92 12.32 9.11
N GLY A 175 -1.72 12.96 8.25
CA GLY A 175 -3.10 13.33 8.53
C GLY A 175 -4.00 12.11 8.81
N TYR A 176 -3.85 11.04 8.04
CA TYR A 176 -4.56 9.77 8.29
C TYR A 176 -4.11 9.13 9.59
N LEU A 177 -2.80 9.02 9.81
CA LEU A 177 -2.21 8.40 11.00
C LEU A 177 -2.67 9.10 12.29
N LYS A 178 -2.66 10.44 12.27
CA LYS A 178 -3.20 11.29 13.34
C LYS A 178 -4.68 11.03 13.61
N SER A 179 -5.48 10.86 12.55
CA SER A 179 -6.93 10.70 12.65
C SER A 179 -7.32 9.34 13.25
N HIS A 180 -6.45 8.35 13.16
CA HIS A 180 -6.75 6.95 13.49
C HIS A 180 -5.76 6.33 14.49
N HIS A 181 -5.32 7.12 15.48
CA HIS A 181 -4.58 6.64 16.65
C HIS A 181 -3.27 5.89 16.36
N TYR A 182 -2.51 6.35 15.35
CA TYR A 182 -1.15 5.86 15.13
C TYR A 182 -0.12 6.79 15.79
N HIS A 183 0.91 6.16 16.32
CA HIS A 183 2.21 6.80 16.47
C HIS A 183 3.04 6.46 15.23
N TRP A 184 3.88 7.37 14.77
CA TRP A 184 4.71 7.09 13.61
C TRP A 184 6.13 7.60 13.79
N TYR A 185 7.01 7.00 13.00
CA TYR A 185 8.40 7.41 12.88
C TYR A 185 8.56 8.08 11.53
N ASP A 186 8.88 9.36 11.59
CA ASP A 186 9.29 10.16 10.45
C ASP A 186 10.82 10.18 10.44
N PHE A 187 11.41 9.18 9.79
CA PHE A 187 12.81 9.30 9.38
C PHE A 187 12.76 10.26 8.21
N LYS A 188 13.04 11.56 8.44
CA LYS A 188 13.03 12.58 7.40
C LYS A 188 13.97 12.20 6.25
N GLY A 189 13.43 11.44 5.31
CA GLY A 189 13.89 11.23 3.95
C GLY A 189 13.46 12.48 3.18
N GLY A 190 14.38 13.31 2.70
CA GLY A 190 14.02 14.45 1.88
C GLY A 190 13.16 13.99 0.71
N SER A 191 12.08 14.71 0.44
CA SER A 191 11.42 14.58 -0.85
C SER A 191 12.26 15.30 -1.91
N ILE A 192 12.24 14.79 -3.14
CA ILE A 192 12.95 15.37 -4.30
C ILE A 192 12.50 16.79 -4.65
N ASP A 193 11.47 17.33 -4.00
CA ASP A 193 11.07 18.72 -4.21
C ASP A 193 12.09 19.70 -3.60
N ASP A 194 12.96 19.23 -2.69
CA ASP A 194 14.09 20.00 -2.20
C ASP A 194 15.37 19.54 -2.94
N ASP A 195 15.87 20.38 -3.86
CA ASP A 195 17.16 20.23 -4.54
C ASP A 195 18.39 20.27 -3.58
N ASP A 196 18.15 20.29 -2.26
CA ASP A 196 19.17 20.35 -1.22
C ASP A 196 19.60 18.95 -0.76
N LEU A 197 20.83 18.58 -1.13
CA LEU A 197 21.57 17.47 -0.51
C LEU A 197 21.97 17.72 0.96
N ASP A 198 21.74 18.94 1.48
CA ASP A 198 22.09 19.31 2.86
C ASP A 198 21.13 18.72 3.92
N ILE A 199 20.24 17.82 3.52
CA ILE A 199 19.45 17.01 4.45
C ILE A 199 20.38 15.96 5.06
N HIS A 200 20.93 16.27 6.24
CA HIS A 200 21.70 15.33 7.06
C HIS A 200 20.81 14.15 7.50
N TYR A 201 20.86 13.07 6.72
CA TYR A 201 20.26 11.79 7.09
C TYR A 201 21.08 11.15 8.19
N SER A 202 20.61 11.23 9.44
CA SER A 202 21.21 10.48 10.53
C SER A 202 20.39 9.22 10.83
N THR A 203 21.09 8.14 11.16
CA THR A 203 20.58 6.86 11.65
C THR A 203 19.77 6.96 12.96
N GLY A 204 19.70 8.18 13.52
CA GLY A 204 18.91 8.60 14.69
C GLY A 204 17.95 9.77 14.48
N ALA A 205 17.80 10.34 13.27
CA ALA A 205 16.96 11.53 13.03
C ALA A 205 15.46 11.25 12.86
N GLY A 206 15.01 10.05 13.24
CA GLY A 206 13.59 9.69 13.23
C GLY A 206 12.82 10.53 14.24
N LYS A 207 11.89 11.38 13.79
CA LYS A 207 10.98 12.08 14.70
C LYS A 207 9.83 11.16 15.04
N TYR A 208 9.67 10.91 16.34
CA TYR A 208 8.50 10.22 16.86
C TYR A 208 7.40 11.22 17.18
N TYR A 209 6.18 10.94 16.73
CA TYR A 209 5.02 11.76 17.02
C TYR A 209 3.95 10.99 17.79
N LEU A 210 3.52 11.60 18.90
CA LEU A 210 2.33 11.23 19.67
C LEU A 210 1.42 12.44 19.78
N ASP A 211 0.17 12.34 19.34
CA ASP A 211 -0.81 13.43 19.42
C ASP A 211 -0.29 14.79 18.85
N ASN A 212 0.51 14.75 17.77
CA ASN A 212 1.18 15.90 17.14
C ASN A 212 2.28 16.57 17.99
N LYS A 213 2.69 15.92 19.08
CA LYS A 213 3.86 16.31 19.84
C LYS A 213 5.00 15.40 19.43
N GLN A 214 6.07 16.01 18.94
CA GLN A 214 7.34 15.33 18.80
C GLN A 214 7.80 14.95 20.22
N LEU A 215 8.05 13.67 20.49
CA LEU A 215 8.65 13.24 21.75
C LEU A 215 10.14 12.87 21.55
N ASP A 216 10.82 12.71 22.68
CA ASP A 216 12.19 12.18 22.75
C ASP A 216 12.22 10.67 22.43
N ASP A 217 13.28 10.22 21.76
CA ASP A 217 13.45 8.87 21.20
C ASP A 217 13.79 7.80 22.27
N SER A 218 13.96 8.22 23.53
CA SER A 218 14.37 7.36 24.65
C SER A 218 13.44 6.17 24.94
N HIS A 219 12.22 6.15 24.39
CA HIS A 219 11.26 5.06 24.57
C HIS A 219 11.47 3.87 23.60
N TRP A 220 12.16 4.07 22.46
CA TRP A 220 12.07 3.15 21.30
C TRP A 220 13.35 2.39 20.96
N GLY A 221 14.34 2.45 21.85
CA GLY A 221 15.65 1.82 21.71
C GLY A 221 16.75 2.86 21.63
N LYS A 222 17.99 2.45 21.89
CA LYS A 222 19.13 3.32 21.59
C LYS A 222 19.35 3.33 20.08
N GLU A 223 19.68 4.48 19.55
CA GLU A 223 20.15 4.62 18.17
C GLU A 223 21.29 3.59 17.92
N GLU A 224 21.30 2.99 16.74
CA GLU A 224 22.35 2.06 16.34
C GLU A 224 23.08 2.63 15.12
N GLN A 225 24.40 2.63 15.19
CA GLN A 225 25.22 2.98 14.04
C GLN A 225 24.98 1.99 12.90
N ILE A 226 24.90 2.51 11.68
CA ILE A 226 24.94 1.69 10.47
C ILE A 226 26.40 1.71 10.01
N ASP A 227 27.02 0.53 9.92
CA ASP A 227 28.43 0.37 9.51
C ASP A 227 29.43 1.27 10.28
N GLY A 228 29.13 1.52 11.56
CA GLY A 228 29.97 2.34 12.45
C GLY A 228 29.76 3.85 12.32
N THR A 229 28.79 4.30 11.51
CA THR A 229 28.45 5.73 11.33
C THR A 229 27.07 6.06 11.87
N TRP A 230 26.92 7.30 12.35
CA TRP A 230 25.62 7.89 12.69
C TRP A 230 24.89 8.49 11.49
N GLU A 231 25.57 8.65 10.36
CA GLU A 231 24.98 9.06 9.09
C GLU A 231 24.41 7.82 8.37
N ILE A 232 23.24 7.97 7.74
CA ILE A 232 22.70 6.94 6.85
C ILE A 232 23.62 6.90 5.63
N PRO A 233 24.31 5.77 5.38
CA PRO A 233 25.20 5.67 4.24
C PRO A 233 24.42 5.93 2.94
N LYS A 234 25.02 6.67 2.00
CA LYS A 234 24.37 7.14 0.76
C LYS A 234 23.74 6.01 -0.04
N GLU A 235 24.31 4.82 0.05
CA GLU A 235 23.71 3.60 -0.46
C GLU A 235 22.24 3.46 -0.03
N TYR A 236 21.91 3.58 1.24
CA TYR A 236 20.55 3.35 1.73
C TYR A 236 19.56 4.48 1.40
N LEU A 237 19.98 5.48 0.64
CA LEU A 237 19.12 6.54 0.12
C LEU A 237 18.66 6.20 -1.29
N GLY A 238 17.36 6.29 -1.51
CA GLY A 238 16.68 6.07 -2.77
C GLY A 238 15.93 7.31 -3.23
N ARG A 239 15.29 7.21 -4.39
CA ARG A 239 14.51 8.30 -5.00
C ARG A 239 13.37 8.78 -4.10
N TRP A 240 12.77 7.85 -3.35
CA TRP A 240 11.53 8.09 -2.60
C TRP A 240 11.74 8.15 -1.09
N GLY A 241 12.99 8.19 -0.63
CA GLY A 241 13.36 8.17 0.78
C GLY A 241 14.44 7.13 1.04
N TYR A 242 14.39 6.43 2.16
CA TYR A 242 15.37 5.39 2.48
C TYR A 242 14.89 4.00 2.02
N LYS A 243 15.86 3.16 1.66
CA LYS A 243 15.60 1.86 1.05
C LYS A 243 15.03 0.83 2.02
N ASP A 244 14.28 -0.13 1.50
CA ASP A 244 13.57 -1.15 2.27
C ASP A 244 14.48 -2.02 3.18
N PRO A 245 15.76 -2.30 2.87
CA PRO A 245 16.65 -2.99 3.82
C PRO A 245 16.81 -2.25 5.14
N LEU A 246 16.94 -0.93 5.08
CA LEU A 246 17.02 -0.08 6.26
C LEU A 246 15.66 0.00 6.96
N LEU A 247 14.56 0.03 6.20
CA LEU A 247 13.20 -0.07 6.76
C LEU A 247 13.01 -1.32 7.60
N PHE A 248 13.37 -2.49 7.07
CA PHE A 248 13.24 -3.74 7.82
C PHE A 248 14.20 -3.81 9.01
N LYS A 249 15.42 -3.28 8.90
CA LYS A 249 16.34 -3.18 10.04
C LYS A 249 15.76 -2.31 11.16
N ASN A 250 15.19 -1.15 10.82
CA ASN A 250 14.51 -0.28 11.77
C ASN A 250 13.26 -0.93 12.36
N ALA A 251 12.50 -1.68 11.55
CA ALA A 251 11.36 -2.46 12.02
C ALA A 251 11.78 -3.50 13.07
N GLN A 252 12.89 -4.22 12.83
CA GLN A 252 13.44 -5.19 13.79
C GLN A 252 13.81 -4.52 15.11
N ARG A 253 14.48 -3.36 15.06
CA ARG A 253 14.83 -2.56 16.24
C ARG A 253 13.59 -2.17 17.05
N ILE A 254 12.56 -1.64 16.37
CA ILE A 254 11.30 -1.23 17.00
C ILE A 254 10.59 -2.43 17.63
N LEU A 255 10.49 -3.55 16.90
CA LEU A 255 9.86 -4.78 17.38
C LEU A 255 10.56 -5.37 18.62
N ASN A 256 11.89 -5.29 18.69
CA ASN A 256 12.67 -5.72 19.86
C ASN A 256 12.36 -4.90 21.13
N ASN A 257 11.77 -3.72 21.01
CA ASN A 257 11.37 -2.90 22.14
C ASN A 257 9.87 -3.04 22.42
N LEU A 258 9.04 -3.02 21.38
CA LEU A 258 7.61 -3.31 21.49
C LEU A 258 7.33 -4.66 22.15
N SER A 259 8.13 -5.68 21.86
CA SER A 259 7.96 -7.02 22.43
C SER A 259 8.18 -7.09 23.94
N LYS A 260 8.86 -6.10 24.53
CA LYS A 260 9.10 -6.00 25.98
C LYS A 260 7.96 -5.29 26.70
N GLU A 261 7.06 -4.63 25.97
CA GLU A 261 5.90 -3.96 26.56
C GLU A 261 4.83 -4.98 26.99
N SER A 262 4.05 -4.61 28.02
CA SER A 262 2.94 -5.44 28.48
C SER A 262 1.69 -5.33 27.59
N LYS A 263 1.63 -4.32 26.72
CA LYS A 263 0.49 -4.07 25.82
C LYS A 263 0.71 -4.77 24.48
N PRO A 264 -0.35 -5.29 23.84
CA PRO A 264 -0.22 -5.76 22.47
C PRO A 264 0.06 -4.58 21.53
N PHE A 265 0.79 -4.83 20.45
CA PHE A 265 1.12 -3.80 19.47
C PHE A 265 0.55 -4.11 18.09
N ASN A 266 0.37 -3.05 17.31
CA ASN A 266 0.14 -3.07 15.87
C ASN A 266 1.25 -2.26 15.22
N LEU A 267 2.15 -2.88 14.48
CA LEU A 267 3.17 -2.20 13.69
C LEU A 267 2.83 -2.31 12.21
N GLN A 268 2.61 -1.18 11.55
CA GLN A 268 2.45 -1.08 10.11
C GLN A 268 3.74 -0.61 9.46
N ILE A 269 4.14 -1.32 8.42
CA ILE A 269 5.38 -1.12 7.67
C ILE A 269 4.98 -0.88 6.22
N LEU A 270 5.38 0.26 5.65
CA LEU A 270 5.12 0.61 4.25
C LEU A 270 6.44 0.71 3.48
N THR A 271 6.64 -0.23 2.56
CA THR A 271 7.84 -0.29 1.70
C THR A 271 7.79 0.77 0.60
N VAL A 272 8.92 1.02 -0.08
CA VAL A 272 8.98 2.03 -1.15
C VAL A 272 9.86 1.67 -2.36
N ASP A 273 10.74 0.68 -2.27
CA ASP A 273 11.71 0.40 -3.36
C ASP A 273 11.02 -0.11 -4.64
N THR A 274 9.76 -0.52 -4.56
CA THR A 274 8.95 -0.96 -5.70
C THR A 274 8.08 0.14 -6.31
N HIS A 275 8.26 1.39 -5.88
CA HIS A 275 7.55 2.54 -6.42
C HIS A 275 7.97 2.83 -7.88
N ARG A 276 7.09 3.46 -8.65
CA ARG A 276 7.34 3.89 -10.05
C ARG A 276 8.24 5.15 -10.12
N PRO A 277 8.72 5.61 -11.29
CA PRO A 277 8.59 5.05 -12.65
C PRO A 277 9.47 3.82 -12.91
N HIS A 278 10.38 3.51 -12.00
CA HIS A 278 11.26 2.35 -12.00
C HIS A 278 11.46 1.95 -10.55
N GLY A 279 11.65 0.67 -10.26
CA GLY A 279 12.01 0.28 -8.91
C GLY A 279 13.44 0.73 -8.55
N ASP A 280 13.70 0.83 -7.25
CA ASP A 280 14.98 1.29 -6.69
C ASP A 280 15.99 0.13 -6.56
N SER A 281 17.27 0.49 -6.58
CA SER A 281 18.38 -0.44 -6.63
C SER A 281 18.83 -0.96 -5.27
N ILE A 282 19.47 -2.12 -5.27
CA ILE A 282 20.26 -2.58 -4.12
C ILE A 282 21.54 -1.77 -4.06
N THR A 283 21.84 -1.23 -2.91
CA THR A 283 23.11 -0.53 -2.66
C THR A 283 23.88 -1.07 -1.45
N GLY A 284 23.37 -2.11 -0.79
CA GLY A 284 24.11 -2.83 0.25
C GLY A 284 25.03 -3.89 -0.33
N LYS A 285 26.32 -3.91 0.05
CA LYS A 285 27.25 -5.01 -0.30
C LYS A 285 26.78 -6.35 0.29
N SER A 286 26.11 -6.32 1.45
CA SER A 286 25.57 -7.51 2.10
C SER A 286 24.42 -7.19 3.06
N LEU A 287 23.46 -8.12 3.20
CA LEU A 287 22.43 -8.11 4.24
C LEU A 287 22.48 -9.45 5.01
N ASN A 288 22.58 -9.42 6.34
CA ASN A 288 22.70 -10.62 7.18
C ASN A 288 23.80 -11.61 6.72
N GLY A 289 24.92 -11.09 6.19
CA GLY A 289 26.00 -11.91 5.64
C GLY A 289 25.75 -12.48 4.24
N ILE A 290 24.61 -12.16 3.62
CA ILE A 290 24.30 -12.50 2.22
C ILE A 290 24.84 -11.40 1.33
N ASP A 291 25.80 -11.73 0.47
CA ASP A 291 26.28 -10.85 -0.60
C ASP A 291 25.17 -10.61 -1.63
N LEU A 292 24.57 -9.42 -1.56
CA LEU A 292 23.42 -9.06 -2.38
C LEU A 292 23.81 -8.84 -3.84
N ALA A 293 25.04 -8.35 -4.09
CA ALA A 293 25.58 -8.17 -5.43
C ALA A 293 25.75 -9.51 -6.15
N LYS A 294 26.19 -10.54 -5.41
CA LYS A 294 26.29 -11.91 -5.93
C LYS A 294 24.93 -12.57 -6.12
N LYS A 295 24.00 -12.36 -5.19
CA LYS A 295 22.65 -12.96 -5.26
C LYS A 295 21.81 -12.34 -6.38
N PHE A 296 21.98 -11.04 -6.61
CA PHE A 296 21.25 -10.27 -7.62
C PHE A 296 22.22 -9.51 -8.54
N PRO A 297 22.94 -10.20 -9.44
CA PRO A 297 24.02 -9.59 -10.25
C PRO A 297 23.55 -8.59 -11.31
N HIS A 298 22.25 -8.52 -11.59
CA HIS A 298 21.65 -7.50 -12.46
C HIS A 298 21.30 -6.22 -11.69
N HIS A 299 21.19 -6.29 -10.35
CA HIS A 299 20.94 -5.15 -9.47
C HIS A 299 22.15 -4.22 -9.30
N THR A 300 23.37 -4.71 -9.57
CA THR A 300 24.62 -3.95 -9.32
C THR A 300 25.35 -3.54 -10.60
N LYS A 301 24.83 -3.88 -11.78
CA LYS A 301 25.54 -3.69 -13.07
C LYS A 301 25.54 -2.26 -13.61
N ASN A 302 24.64 -1.41 -13.11
CA ASN A 302 24.57 0.00 -13.55
C ASN A 302 25.38 0.96 -12.66
N MET A 303 25.98 0.46 -11.57
CA MET A 303 26.91 1.21 -10.73
C MET A 303 28.25 1.35 -11.42
N GLY A 304 28.29 2.22 -12.42
CA GLY A 304 29.54 2.82 -12.85
C GLY A 304 30.21 3.42 -11.62
N ASP A 305 31.53 3.28 -11.56
CA ASP A 305 32.47 3.69 -10.51
C ASP A 305 32.45 5.23 -10.25
N LYS A 306 31.29 5.82 -9.97
CA LYS A 306 31.11 7.26 -9.76
C LYS A 306 31.21 7.54 -8.26
N ASN A 307 32.45 7.69 -7.80
CA ASN A 307 32.80 8.28 -6.50
C ASN A 307 32.39 9.78 -6.37
N SER A 308 31.41 10.25 -7.14
CA SER A 308 30.95 11.64 -7.17
C SER A 308 29.45 11.68 -7.52
N VAL A 309 28.60 11.28 -6.59
CA VAL A 309 27.18 11.62 -6.60
C VAL A 309 27.07 13.02 -5.98
N GLU A 310 26.92 14.03 -6.85
CA GLU A 310 26.86 15.45 -6.49
C GLU A 310 25.42 15.98 -6.34
N SER A 311 24.39 15.18 -6.69
CA SER A 311 22.96 15.49 -6.48
C SER A 311 22.10 14.20 -6.34
N ILE A 312 20.92 14.27 -5.71
CA ILE A 312 19.94 13.15 -5.66
C ILE A 312 19.51 12.74 -7.09
N LYS A 313 19.55 13.68 -8.04
CA LYS A 313 19.27 13.43 -9.47
C LYS A 313 20.33 12.52 -10.11
N ASP A 314 21.52 12.39 -9.54
CA ASP A 314 22.59 11.50 -10.01
C ASP A 314 22.49 10.07 -9.46
N ILE A 315 21.60 9.81 -8.47
CA ILE A 315 21.26 8.47 -7.92
C ILE A 315 20.32 7.71 -8.88
N ASP A 316 20.04 8.25 -10.07
CA ASP A 316 19.10 7.71 -11.05
C ASP A 316 19.64 6.46 -11.80
N GLU A 317 20.09 5.46 -11.06
CA GLU A 317 20.30 4.11 -11.58
C GLU A 317 19.01 3.32 -11.51
N THR A 318 18.11 3.65 -12.43
CA THR A 318 16.83 2.97 -12.62
C THR A 318 17.01 1.46 -12.80
N ILE A 319 16.29 0.65 -12.01
CA ILE A 319 16.26 -0.80 -12.18
C ILE A 319 14.89 -1.25 -12.70
N ASP A 320 14.89 -2.35 -13.46
CA ASP A 320 13.68 -3.03 -13.86
C ASP A 320 12.82 -3.37 -12.62
N MET A 321 11.54 -3.01 -12.67
CA MET A 321 10.59 -3.30 -11.60
C MET A 321 10.50 -4.80 -11.29
N GLU A 322 10.74 -5.67 -12.27
CA GLU A 322 10.80 -7.12 -12.05
C GLU A 322 11.90 -7.51 -11.05
N GLU A 323 13.08 -6.89 -11.15
CA GLU A 323 14.18 -7.15 -10.22
C GLU A 323 13.90 -6.56 -8.84
N SER A 324 13.22 -5.41 -8.77
CA SER A 324 12.78 -4.81 -7.50
C SER A 324 11.76 -5.71 -6.79
N PHE A 325 10.84 -6.33 -7.55
CA PHE A 325 9.94 -7.38 -7.03
C PHE A 325 10.68 -8.63 -6.55
N ARG A 326 11.72 -9.10 -7.25
CA ARG A 326 12.59 -10.19 -6.75
C ARG A 326 13.23 -9.83 -5.43
N TYR A 327 13.74 -8.61 -5.32
CA TYR A 327 14.46 -8.17 -4.15
C TYR A 327 13.56 -8.02 -2.93
N ILE A 328 12.41 -7.33 -3.07
CA ILE A 328 11.47 -7.18 -1.96
C ILE A 328 10.90 -8.53 -1.52
N SER A 329 10.72 -9.48 -2.46
CA SER A 329 10.33 -10.86 -2.15
C SER A 329 11.33 -11.53 -1.21
N PHE A 330 12.62 -11.38 -1.51
CA PHE A 330 13.70 -11.88 -0.67
C PHE A 330 13.78 -11.16 0.68
N LEU A 331 13.74 -9.82 0.70
CA LEU A 331 13.84 -9.03 1.94
C LEU A 331 12.73 -9.37 2.93
N ILE A 332 11.48 -9.47 2.45
CA ILE A 332 10.36 -9.85 3.29
C ILE A 332 10.58 -11.26 3.83
N ASN A 333 11.04 -12.20 3.03
CA ASN A 333 11.33 -13.56 3.53
C ASN A 333 12.39 -13.55 4.64
N GLU A 334 13.49 -12.83 4.47
CA GLU A 334 14.53 -12.69 5.51
C GLU A 334 13.96 -12.07 6.79
N PHE A 335 13.13 -11.04 6.66
CA PHE A 335 12.47 -10.40 7.79
C PHE A 335 11.52 -11.38 8.51
N ILE A 336 10.75 -12.17 7.77
CA ILE A 336 9.88 -13.21 8.33
C ILE A 336 10.69 -14.33 8.99
N ASP A 337 11.80 -14.74 8.41
CA ASP A 337 12.70 -15.76 8.98
C ASP A 337 13.40 -15.25 10.25
N TRP A 338 13.70 -13.96 10.35
CA TRP A 338 14.10 -13.32 11.59
C TRP A 338 12.96 -13.29 12.61
N CYS A 339 11.73 -12.94 12.20
CA CYS A 339 10.56 -12.94 13.08
C CYS A 339 10.34 -14.32 13.70
N LYS A 340 10.47 -15.41 12.93
CA LYS A 340 10.33 -16.80 13.40
C LYS A 340 11.29 -17.18 14.54
N GLN A 341 12.40 -16.46 14.70
CA GLN A 341 13.38 -16.70 15.75
C GLN A 341 13.03 -15.98 17.06
N GLN A 342 12.02 -15.10 17.04
CA GLN A 342 11.64 -14.30 18.20
C GLN A 342 10.59 -15.02 19.06
N ASP A 343 10.67 -14.81 20.38
CA ASP A 343 9.76 -15.41 21.37
C ASP A 343 8.29 -14.96 21.21
N TRP A 344 8.08 -13.75 20.69
CA TRP A 344 6.77 -13.18 20.42
C TRP A 344 6.11 -13.69 19.14
N TYR A 345 6.82 -14.41 18.25
CA TYR A 345 6.33 -14.81 16.92
C TYR A 345 5.01 -15.60 16.95
N GLU A 346 4.92 -16.58 17.84
CA GLU A 346 3.72 -17.44 17.98
C GLU A 346 2.47 -16.66 18.42
N ASN A 347 2.64 -15.45 18.98
CA ASN A 347 1.56 -14.55 19.39
C ASN A 347 1.45 -13.32 18.48
N THR A 348 1.94 -13.39 17.25
CA THR A 348 1.91 -12.27 16.31
C THR A 348 1.28 -12.72 15.00
N THR A 349 0.16 -12.11 14.64
CA THR A 349 -0.40 -12.25 13.29
C THR A 349 0.35 -11.30 12.36
N ILE A 350 0.86 -11.82 11.24
CA ILE A 350 1.56 -11.02 10.22
C ILE A 350 0.73 -11.01 8.94
N VAL A 351 0.38 -9.82 8.46
CA VAL A 351 -0.30 -9.64 7.16
C VAL A 351 0.70 -9.01 6.20
N ILE A 352 0.84 -9.60 5.01
CA ILE A 352 1.62 -9.02 3.91
C ILE A 352 0.63 -8.75 2.80
N SER A 353 0.56 -7.53 2.29
CA SER A 353 -0.32 -7.18 1.17
C SER A 353 0.30 -6.11 0.30
N GLY A 354 0.15 -6.26 -1.02
CA GLY A 354 0.31 -5.12 -1.92
C GLY A 354 -0.77 -4.07 -1.63
N ASP A 355 -0.42 -2.80 -1.72
CA ASP A 355 -1.36 -1.67 -1.58
C ASP A 355 -2.25 -1.51 -2.83
N HIS A 356 -1.63 -1.48 -4.00
CA HIS A 356 -2.23 -1.26 -5.30
C HIS A 356 -1.45 -1.97 -6.41
N LEU A 357 -1.96 -1.86 -7.63
CA LEU A 357 -1.34 -2.50 -8.79
C LEU A 357 -0.17 -1.64 -9.29
N SER A 358 0.97 -2.25 -9.66
CA SER A 358 2.12 -1.52 -10.22
C SER A 358 1.76 -0.65 -11.44
N MET A 359 2.21 0.61 -11.41
CA MET A 359 1.91 1.62 -12.43
C MET A 359 3.00 1.76 -13.50
N ASP A 360 3.93 0.81 -13.59
CA ASP A 360 5.10 0.94 -14.46
C ASP A 360 4.83 0.52 -15.93
N GLU A 361 5.49 1.22 -16.85
CA GLU A 361 5.65 0.90 -18.27
C GLU A 361 6.81 -0.12 -18.51
N GLY A 362 7.69 -0.27 -17.52
CA GLY A 362 8.98 -0.97 -17.54
C GLY A 362 8.94 -2.49 -17.44
N THR A 363 7.80 -3.10 -17.13
CA THR A 363 7.56 -4.54 -17.39
C THR A 363 7.37 -4.74 -18.90
N LYS A 364 8.46 -4.48 -19.64
CA LYS A 364 8.56 -4.33 -21.11
C LYS A 364 7.98 -5.51 -21.88
N GLN A 365 7.85 -6.66 -21.24
CA GLN A 365 7.30 -7.84 -21.88
C GLN A 365 5.76 -7.76 -22.05
N TYR A 366 5.03 -6.95 -21.26
CA TYR A 366 3.57 -7.00 -21.23
C TYR A 366 2.78 -5.71 -20.97
N TYR A 367 3.34 -4.58 -20.52
CA TYR A 367 2.52 -3.45 -20.08
C TYR A 367 2.88 -2.11 -20.72
N TYR A 368 1.84 -1.39 -21.16
CA TYR A 368 1.91 0.04 -21.43
C TYR A 368 0.74 0.67 -20.66
N GLY A 369 1.07 1.47 -19.64
CA GLY A 369 0.11 2.33 -18.96
C GLY A 369 -0.05 3.63 -19.74
N THR A 370 -1.28 4.10 -19.94
CA THR A 370 -1.51 5.48 -20.39
C THR A 370 -2.59 6.09 -19.55
N TYR A 371 -2.44 7.37 -19.20
CA TYR A 371 -3.54 8.12 -18.65
C TYR A 371 -4.56 8.39 -19.76
N ASN A 372 -5.82 8.06 -19.51
CA ASN A 372 -6.87 8.50 -20.42
C ASN A 372 -7.01 10.03 -20.36
N LYS A 373 -7.77 10.61 -21.29
CA LYS A 373 -8.00 12.07 -21.36
C LYS A 373 -8.68 12.68 -20.12
N GLU A 374 -9.11 11.83 -19.19
CA GLU A 374 -9.82 12.18 -17.95
C GLU A 374 -8.91 12.00 -16.72
N GLY A 375 -7.61 11.68 -16.90
CA GLY A 375 -6.62 11.56 -15.84
C GLY A 375 -6.57 10.18 -15.15
N TYR A 376 -7.29 9.18 -15.65
CA TYR A 376 -7.26 7.82 -15.07
C TYR A 376 -6.17 6.97 -15.71
N PHE A 377 -5.35 6.31 -14.89
CA PHE A 377 -4.34 5.38 -15.37
C PHE A 377 -5.00 4.12 -15.93
N THR A 378 -4.73 3.79 -17.19
CA THR A 378 -5.30 2.62 -17.87
C THR A 378 -4.19 1.69 -18.37
N LYS A 379 -4.25 0.43 -17.93
CA LYS A 379 -3.22 -0.58 -18.20
C LYS A 379 -3.62 -1.42 -19.41
N PHE A 380 -2.85 -1.30 -20.48
CA PHE A 380 -3.02 -2.10 -21.68
C PHE A 380 -1.88 -3.10 -21.80
N ASN A 381 -2.16 -4.26 -22.38
CA ASN A 381 -1.08 -5.10 -22.86
C ASN A 381 -0.43 -4.52 -24.12
N LYS A 382 0.70 -5.09 -24.56
CA LYS A 382 1.38 -4.74 -25.82
C LYS A 382 0.51 -4.75 -27.08
N ASN A 383 -0.70 -5.32 -27.02
CA ASN A 383 -1.68 -5.36 -28.11
C ASN A 383 -2.81 -4.32 -27.93
N GLY A 384 -2.67 -3.36 -27.02
CA GLY A 384 -3.69 -2.32 -26.77
C GLY A 384 -4.97 -2.85 -26.10
N LYS A 385 -4.98 -4.07 -25.55
CA LYS A 385 -6.14 -4.62 -24.83
C LYS A 385 -6.01 -4.36 -23.34
N LYS A 386 -7.08 -3.85 -22.72
CA LYS A 386 -7.17 -3.69 -21.27
C LYS A 386 -6.92 -5.06 -20.60
N GLN A 387 -5.91 -5.14 -19.74
CA GLN A 387 -5.69 -6.35 -18.94
C GLN A 387 -6.74 -6.39 -17.83
N GLU A 388 -7.75 -7.24 -18.01
CA GLU A 388 -8.76 -7.48 -17.00
C GLU A 388 -8.23 -8.48 -15.95
N ASN A 389 -8.49 -8.21 -14.67
CA ASN A 389 -8.21 -9.09 -13.52
C ASN A 389 -6.76 -9.17 -13.01
N ARG A 390 -5.98 -8.08 -13.10
CA ARG A 390 -4.79 -7.91 -12.23
C ARG A 390 -5.21 -7.83 -10.76
N LYS A 391 -4.33 -8.26 -9.86
CA LYS A 391 -4.57 -8.37 -8.42
C LYS A 391 -3.27 -8.13 -7.66
N VAL A 392 -3.39 -7.71 -6.41
CA VAL A 392 -2.24 -7.54 -5.52
C VAL A 392 -1.87 -8.85 -4.83
N TYR A 393 -0.65 -8.97 -4.35
CA TYR A 393 -0.26 -10.06 -3.47
C TYR A 393 -0.93 -9.90 -2.10
N SER A 394 -1.33 -10.99 -1.45
CA SER A 394 -1.73 -10.96 -0.03
C SER A 394 -1.55 -12.33 0.63
N THR A 395 -1.03 -12.36 1.85
CA THR A 395 -0.98 -13.56 2.69
C THR A 395 -1.07 -13.20 4.19
N ILE A 396 -1.57 -14.13 4.99
CA ILE A 396 -1.70 -14.01 6.44
C ILE A 396 -0.95 -15.16 7.11
N ILE A 397 0.00 -14.82 7.96
CA ILE A 397 0.86 -15.72 8.73
C ILE A 397 0.42 -15.67 10.19
N ASN A 398 0.42 -16.83 10.87
CA ASN A 398 0.09 -16.97 12.29
C ASN A 398 -1.24 -16.30 12.72
N PRO A 399 -2.37 -16.52 12.02
CA PRO A 399 -3.65 -16.05 12.54
C PRO A 399 -3.92 -16.65 13.93
N SER A 400 -4.66 -15.92 14.76
CA SER A 400 -5.00 -16.33 16.11
C SER A 400 -5.59 -17.74 16.17
N LYS A 401 -5.13 -18.54 17.13
CA LYS A 401 -5.64 -19.90 17.37
C LYS A 401 -7.13 -19.89 17.79
N GLU A 402 -7.64 -18.74 18.23
CA GLU A 402 -9.06 -18.52 18.53
C GLU A 402 -9.91 -18.33 17.26
N LEU A 403 -9.33 -17.93 16.13
CA LEU A 403 -10.05 -17.83 14.86
C LEU A 403 -10.51 -19.22 14.40
N LYS A 404 -11.82 -19.37 14.20
CA LYS A 404 -12.44 -20.59 13.67
C LYS A 404 -12.96 -20.34 12.26
N TYR A 405 -12.51 -21.16 11.31
CA TYR A 405 -12.98 -21.10 9.92
C TYR A 405 -12.87 -22.47 9.25
N ASP A 406 -13.69 -22.69 8.23
CA ASP A 406 -13.58 -23.85 7.36
C ASP A 406 -12.47 -23.58 6.32
N PRO A 407 -11.39 -24.39 6.23
CA PRO A 407 -10.32 -24.21 5.25
C PRO A 407 -10.81 -24.14 3.79
N LYS A 408 -11.99 -24.71 3.48
CA LYS A 408 -12.61 -24.56 2.14
C LYS A 408 -12.92 -23.11 1.80
N ARG A 409 -13.05 -22.22 2.79
CA ARG A 409 -13.26 -20.77 2.60
C ARG A 409 -12.06 -20.04 2.02
N LEU A 410 -10.89 -20.66 2.05
CA LEU A 410 -9.68 -20.09 1.44
C LEU A 410 -9.71 -20.19 -0.09
N LYS A 411 -10.62 -20.98 -0.67
CA LYS A 411 -10.72 -21.18 -2.13
C LYS A 411 -11.98 -20.54 -2.69
N ASN A 412 -11.97 -20.30 -4.01
CA ASN A 412 -13.12 -19.83 -4.79
C ASN A 412 -13.72 -18.51 -4.28
N ARG A 413 -12.92 -17.63 -3.69
CA ARG A 413 -13.37 -16.32 -3.19
C ARG A 413 -13.13 -15.25 -4.23
N LYS A 414 -14.14 -14.44 -4.56
CA LYS A 414 -13.91 -13.15 -5.26
C LYS A 414 -13.84 -12.06 -4.19
N PHE A 415 -12.79 -11.26 -4.17
CA PHE A 415 -12.60 -10.28 -3.09
C PHE A 415 -11.69 -9.13 -3.53
N SER A 416 -11.61 -8.11 -2.70
CA SER A 416 -10.93 -6.85 -2.94
C SER A 416 -10.11 -6.41 -1.74
N THR A 417 -9.29 -5.37 -1.91
CA THR A 417 -8.55 -4.75 -0.80
C THR A 417 -9.45 -4.30 0.35
N LEU A 418 -10.71 -3.95 0.07
CA LEU A 418 -11.72 -3.61 1.10
C LEU A 418 -11.98 -4.75 2.09
N ASP A 419 -11.89 -6.00 1.61
CA ASP A 419 -12.17 -7.18 2.42
C ASP A 419 -11.02 -7.50 3.38
N LEU A 420 -9.83 -6.93 3.19
CA LEU A 420 -8.68 -7.11 4.09
C LEU A 420 -8.93 -6.48 5.46
N PHE A 421 -9.77 -5.44 5.56
CA PHE A 421 -10.10 -4.80 6.84
C PHE A 421 -10.74 -5.80 7.84
N PRO A 422 -11.98 -6.29 7.61
CA PRO A 422 -12.59 -7.23 8.55
C PRO A 422 -11.86 -8.58 8.62
N THR A 423 -11.15 -8.97 7.55
CA THR A 423 -10.36 -10.20 7.54
C THR A 423 -9.15 -10.11 8.49
N THR A 424 -8.48 -8.96 8.55
CA THR A 424 -7.36 -8.71 9.48
C THR A 424 -7.85 -8.72 10.94
N ILE A 425 -8.96 -8.06 11.23
CA ILE A 425 -9.57 -8.08 12.57
C ILE A 425 -9.94 -9.51 12.99
N ALA A 426 -10.53 -10.30 12.10
CA ALA A 426 -10.81 -11.71 12.35
C ALA A 426 -9.53 -12.55 12.51
N ALA A 427 -8.48 -12.30 11.73
CA ALA A 427 -7.19 -12.97 11.85
C ALA A 427 -6.49 -12.72 13.20
N LEU A 428 -6.80 -11.62 13.88
CA LEU A 428 -6.37 -11.35 15.25
C LEU A 428 -7.20 -12.07 16.33
N GLY A 429 -8.27 -12.76 15.93
CA GLY A 429 -9.15 -13.55 16.80
C GLY A 429 -10.41 -12.83 17.27
N PHE A 430 -10.65 -11.59 16.82
CA PHE A 430 -11.87 -10.87 17.16
C PHE A 430 -13.09 -11.49 16.46
N GLU A 431 -14.20 -11.64 17.18
CA GLU A 431 -15.48 -12.05 16.59
C GLU A 431 -16.25 -10.81 16.13
N ILE A 432 -16.60 -10.74 14.85
CA ILE A 432 -17.32 -9.62 14.22
C ILE A 432 -18.76 -10.03 13.99
N GLU A 433 -19.72 -9.40 14.68
CA GLU A 433 -21.14 -9.64 14.42
C GLU A 433 -21.48 -9.32 12.95
N GLY A 434 -22.12 -10.27 12.26
CA GLY A 434 -22.45 -10.13 10.84
C GLY A 434 -21.26 -10.23 9.88
N ASN A 435 -20.02 -10.39 10.36
CA ASN A 435 -18.81 -10.62 9.57
C ASN A 435 -18.48 -9.51 8.54
N LYS A 436 -18.90 -8.27 8.81
CA LYS A 436 -18.72 -7.12 7.91
C LYS A 436 -18.34 -5.87 8.67
N LEU A 437 -17.38 -5.12 8.14
CA LEU A 437 -16.97 -3.80 8.62
C LEU A 437 -16.75 -2.93 7.38
N GLY A 438 -17.33 -1.73 7.38
CA GLY A 438 -17.35 -0.88 6.19
C GLY A 438 -18.07 -1.57 5.02
N LEU A 439 -17.45 -1.58 3.84
CA LEU A 439 -17.93 -2.36 2.68
C LEU A 439 -17.26 -3.74 2.58
N GLY A 440 -16.29 -4.05 3.45
CA GLY A 440 -15.54 -5.29 3.45
C GLY A 440 -16.32 -6.44 4.09
N THR A 441 -16.01 -7.65 3.65
CA THR A 441 -16.49 -8.89 4.26
C THR A 441 -15.31 -9.69 4.83
N ASN A 442 -15.46 -10.21 6.06
CA ASN A 442 -14.52 -11.16 6.65
C ASN A 442 -14.42 -12.42 5.76
N LEU A 443 -13.27 -12.62 5.13
CA LEU A 443 -13.04 -13.73 4.20
C LEU A 443 -12.96 -15.09 4.90
N PHE A 444 -12.81 -15.16 6.21
CA PHE A 444 -12.94 -16.44 6.92
C PHE A 444 -14.39 -16.93 7.04
N SER A 445 -15.36 -16.02 6.85
CA SER A 445 -16.77 -16.31 7.00
C SER A 445 -17.42 -16.92 5.74
N GLY A 446 -18.67 -17.37 5.89
CA GLY A 446 -19.51 -17.78 4.76
C GLY A 446 -20.21 -16.64 4.04
N GLU A 447 -20.04 -15.40 4.48
CA GLU A 447 -20.67 -14.23 3.87
C GLU A 447 -20.08 -13.91 2.50
N LYS A 448 -20.96 -13.51 1.58
CA LYS A 448 -20.53 -13.05 0.26
C LYS A 448 -19.91 -11.66 0.36
N SER A 449 -18.71 -11.49 -0.19
CA SER A 449 -18.07 -10.20 -0.45
C SER A 449 -18.89 -9.38 -1.45
N LEU A 450 -18.59 -8.08 -1.56
CA LEU A 450 -19.22 -7.24 -2.57
C LEU A 450 -18.94 -7.78 -3.99
N PRO A 451 -17.69 -8.13 -4.37
CA PRO A 451 -17.41 -8.79 -5.65
C PRO A 451 -18.15 -10.11 -5.91
N GLU A 452 -18.43 -10.91 -4.88
CA GLU A 452 -19.19 -12.16 -5.02
C GLU A 452 -20.67 -11.91 -5.30
N LYS A 453 -21.22 -10.80 -4.81
CA LYS A 453 -22.62 -10.41 -5.02
C LYS A 453 -22.84 -9.78 -6.39
N TYR A 454 -21.95 -8.88 -6.81
CA TYR A 454 -22.22 -7.99 -7.94
C TYR A 454 -21.19 -8.08 -9.07
N GLY A 455 -20.02 -8.67 -8.81
CA GLY A 455 -18.90 -8.70 -9.76
C GLY A 455 -18.09 -7.40 -9.78
N TYR A 456 -16.79 -7.53 -10.09
CA TYR A 456 -15.84 -6.42 -10.06
C TYR A 456 -16.25 -5.24 -10.96
N LYS A 457 -16.64 -5.53 -12.21
CA LYS A 457 -16.98 -4.50 -13.21
C LYS A 457 -18.11 -3.58 -12.74
N TYR A 458 -19.22 -4.17 -12.26
CA TYR A 458 -20.37 -3.40 -11.80
C TYR A 458 -19.99 -2.52 -10.60
N ILE A 459 -19.29 -3.07 -9.61
CA ILE A 459 -18.90 -2.31 -8.41
C ILE A 459 -18.00 -1.14 -8.79
N ASN A 460 -17.02 -1.37 -9.67
CA ASN A 460 -16.11 -0.33 -10.12
C ASN A 460 -16.87 0.79 -10.86
N GLU A 461 -17.84 0.45 -11.70
CA GLU A 461 -18.72 1.42 -12.36
C GLU A 461 -19.59 2.19 -11.35
N GLU A 462 -20.09 1.54 -10.29
CA GLU A 462 -20.86 2.21 -9.23
C GLU A 462 -19.97 3.11 -8.35
N PHE A 463 -18.76 2.68 -8.00
CA PHE A 463 -17.83 3.50 -7.23
C PHE A 463 -17.42 4.78 -7.96
N ASN A 464 -17.44 4.79 -9.29
CA ASN A 464 -17.21 5.99 -10.09
C ASN A 464 -18.38 6.99 -10.14
N LYS A 465 -19.56 6.64 -9.60
CA LYS A 465 -20.75 7.53 -9.55
C LYS A 465 -20.78 8.38 -8.29
N ARG A 466 -21.57 9.47 -8.28
CA ARG A 466 -21.74 10.33 -7.09
C ARG A 466 -22.54 9.59 -6.01
N SER A 467 -22.16 9.76 -4.74
CA SER A 467 -22.92 9.25 -3.60
C SER A 467 -22.90 10.26 -2.45
N HIS A 468 -24.09 10.74 -2.03
CA HIS A 468 -24.20 11.68 -0.91
C HIS A 468 -23.85 10.98 0.41
N PHE A 469 -24.30 9.73 0.58
CA PHE A 469 -23.93 8.90 1.71
C PHE A 469 -22.41 8.81 1.88
N TYR A 470 -21.69 8.50 0.80
CA TYR A 470 -20.23 8.44 0.82
C TYR A 470 -19.60 9.78 1.22
N ASN A 471 -20.03 10.87 0.59
CA ASN A 471 -19.46 12.20 0.85
C ASN A 471 -19.69 12.64 2.31
N ASN A 472 -20.88 12.40 2.86
CA ASN A 472 -21.16 12.73 4.25
C ASN A 472 -20.33 11.85 5.21
N LEU A 473 -20.27 10.54 4.95
CA LEU A 473 -19.49 9.61 5.75
C LEU A 473 -17.99 9.98 5.77
N CYS A 474 -17.41 10.27 4.61
CA CYS A 474 -15.96 10.44 4.47
C CYS A 474 -15.49 11.87 4.72
N PHE A 475 -16.31 12.88 4.43
CA PHE A 475 -15.89 14.29 4.47
C PHE A 475 -16.74 15.18 5.38
N GLY A 476 -17.76 14.62 6.04
CA GLY A 476 -18.65 15.40 6.92
C GLY A 476 -19.39 16.53 6.20
N GLN A 477 -19.50 16.47 4.86
CA GLN A 477 -20.25 17.42 4.08
C GLN A 477 -21.74 17.09 4.21
N ASP A 478 -22.42 17.82 5.09
CA ASP A 478 -23.86 18.01 5.01
C ASP A 478 -24.12 19.09 3.94
N ASP A 479 -25.06 18.84 3.02
CA ASP A 479 -25.40 19.77 1.92
C ASP A 479 -25.79 21.17 2.42
#